data_AF-A0A0P0W5D1-F1
#
_entry.id   AF-A0A0P0W5D1-F1
#
_cell.length_a   1.000
_cell.length_b   1.000
_cell.length_c   1.000
_cell.angle_alpha   90.00
_cell.angle_beta   90.00
_cell.angle_gamma   90.00
#
_symmetry.space_group_name_H-M   'P 1'
#
loop_
_entity.id
_entity.type
_entity.pdbx_description
1 polymer ?
#
loop_
_entity_poly.entity_id
_entity_poly.type
_entity_poly.pdbx_seq_one_letter_code
_entity_poly.pdbx_strand_id
1 'polypeptide(L)'
;MKQFKPSVEQALESSLRRIEESTAALAAADDWVLTYPPSGIRTFARSSASSLLLQPKLSNSGHRFSSMVQDFFEDVGPLHSLQLGGSAMDGLLKIFNSYVNLLISALPHSLDDEANLEGLGNKIVRVAETEEQQLALFANASLLAEELLPRAAMKLSSVNHTGVNDIRKKSVDRQNRVAEQREWKKKLQRIVDKLKDSFCRQHALDLIFTEDDDTRLSAEMYINMDNTVEEPEWVPSLIFQELYAKLNRMASIAADLFVGRERFATFLLMRLTETVILWLSEDQSFWEEIEEGPRALGPLGLQQFYLDMQFVILSGRGRFLSRHVHQVILKIIDRAMAAFSATGMNPDSVLPSDDWFIDVANDTISRISGNPRTANGDREVNSPTASVSAQSISSVRSHGSS
;
A
#
# COMPACT_ATOMS: atom_id res chain seq x y z
N MET A 1 -40.64 -3.59 -24.75
CA MET A 1 -39.35 -3.44 -24.04
C MET A 1 -38.14 -3.23 -24.95
N LYS A 2 -38.02 -3.82 -26.14
CA LYS A 2 -36.84 -3.63 -27.02
C LYS A 2 -36.57 -2.17 -27.45
N GLN A 3 -37.61 -1.34 -27.58
CA GLN A 3 -37.47 0.08 -27.97
C GLN A 3 -36.97 0.99 -26.84
N PHE A 4 -37.10 0.59 -25.57
CA PHE A 4 -36.66 1.40 -24.42
C PHE A 4 -35.21 1.14 -24.02
N LYS A 5 -34.63 0.01 -24.45
CA LYS A 5 -33.26 -0.38 -24.08
C LYS A 5 -32.22 0.68 -24.46
N PRO A 6 -32.20 1.25 -25.69
CA PRO A 6 -31.24 2.29 -26.05
C PRO A 6 -31.34 3.55 -25.18
N SER A 7 -32.56 3.98 -24.84
CA SER A 7 -32.77 5.14 -23.96
C SER A 7 -32.27 4.88 -22.53
N VAL A 8 -32.42 3.65 -22.03
CA VAL A 8 -31.91 3.27 -20.71
C VAL A 8 -30.38 3.14 -20.72
N GLU A 9 -29.78 2.61 -21.79
CA GLU A 9 -28.33 2.58 -21.97
C GLU A 9 -27.74 4.01 -21.99
N GLN A 10 -28.38 4.94 -22.69
CA GLN A 10 -28.00 6.35 -22.70
C GLN A 10 -28.14 6.99 -21.31
N ALA A 11 -29.19 6.67 -20.56
CA ALA A 11 -29.37 7.15 -19.19
C ALA A 11 -28.31 6.59 -18.22
N LEU A 12 -27.91 5.33 -18.40
CA LEU A 12 -26.83 4.69 -17.66
C LEU A 12 -25.50 5.41 -17.88
N GLU A 13 -25.15 5.66 -19.16
CA GLU A 13 -23.94 6.38 -19.54
C GLU A 13 -23.93 7.82 -19.01
N SER A 14 -25.07 8.52 -19.13
CA SER A 14 -25.22 9.87 -18.56
C SER A 14 -25.04 9.89 -17.04
N SER A 15 -25.53 8.85 -16.34
CA SER A 15 -25.37 8.74 -14.89
C SER A 15 -23.92 8.48 -14.49
N LEU A 16 -23.23 7.57 -15.18
CA LEU A 16 -21.80 7.32 -14.97
C LEU A 16 -20.97 8.58 -15.21
N ARG A 17 -21.24 9.29 -16.32
CA ARG A 17 -20.58 10.56 -16.62
C ARG A 17 -20.82 11.61 -15.54
N ARG A 18 -22.04 11.69 -15.00
CA ARG A 18 -22.37 12.60 -13.88
C ARG A 18 -21.57 12.27 -12.62
N ILE A 19 -21.39 10.98 -12.31
CA ILE A 19 -20.56 10.54 -11.17
C ILE A 19 -19.12 11.01 -11.39
N GLU A 20 -18.56 10.77 -12.57
CA GLU A 20 -17.20 11.16 -12.93
C GLU A 20 -16.99 12.68 -12.84
N GLU A 21 -17.85 13.48 -13.47
CA GLU A 21 -17.78 14.95 -13.45
C GLU A 21 -17.93 15.52 -12.03
N SER A 22 -18.91 15.01 -11.27
CA SER A 22 -19.17 15.49 -9.91
C SER A 22 -18.06 15.12 -8.93
N THR A 23 -17.47 13.94 -9.08
CA THR A 23 -16.36 13.49 -8.23
C THR A 23 -15.09 14.27 -8.57
N ALA A 24 -14.82 14.49 -9.85
CA ALA A 24 -13.67 15.25 -10.29
C ALA A 24 -13.72 16.72 -9.82
N ALA A 25 -14.90 17.35 -9.86
CA ALA A 25 -15.09 18.71 -9.36
C ALA A 25 -14.80 18.83 -7.86
N LEU A 26 -15.17 17.83 -7.06
CA LEU A 26 -14.85 17.82 -5.63
C LEU A 26 -13.39 17.46 -5.36
N ALA A 27 -12.81 16.54 -6.13
CA ALA A 27 -11.40 16.21 -6.02
C ALA A 27 -10.52 17.46 -6.25
N ALA A 28 -10.89 18.31 -7.22
CA ALA A 28 -10.17 19.54 -7.51
C ALA A 28 -10.13 20.55 -6.34
N ALA A 29 -11.11 20.48 -5.43
CA ALA A 29 -11.22 21.34 -4.24
C ALA A 29 -11.01 20.57 -2.93
N ASP A 30 -10.57 19.31 -2.99
CA ASP A 30 -10.40 18.45 -1.82
C ASP A 30 -9.17 18.90 -1.01
N ASP A 31 -9.25 18.79 0.30
CA ASP A 31 -8.12 19.03 1.22
C ASP A 31 -7.47 17.71 1.67
N TRP A 32 -7.99 16.59 1.19
CA TRP A 32 -7.57 15.22 1.47
C TRP A 32 -7.69 14.82 2.94
N VAL A 33 -8.53 15.52 3.71
CA VAL A 33 -8.80 15.17 5.10
C VAL A 33 -9.86 14.07 5.16
N LEU A 34 -9.54 12.96 5.81
CA LEU A 34 -10.51 11.87 6.01
C LEU A 34 -11.48 12.20 7.14
N THR A 35 -12.76 12.33 6.78
CA THR A 35 -13.83 12.65 7.75
C THR A 35 -14.89 11.55 7.76
N TYR A 36 -15.65 11.48 8.84
CA TYR A 36 -16.88 10.68 8.87
C TYR A 36 -17.92 11.32 7.92
N PRO A 37 -18.84 10.52 7.35
CA PRO A 37 -19.86 11.08 6.50
C PRO A 37 -20.68 12.12 7.26
N PRO A 38 -21.04 13.26 6.63
CA PRO A 38 -21.85 14.29 7.29
C PRO A 38 -23.15 13.68 7.82
N SER A 39 -23.48 13.92 9.08
CA SER A 39 -24.62 13.31 9.79
C SER A 39 -26.02 13.68 9.23
N GLY A 40 -26.11 14.23 8.02
CA GLY A 40 -27.33 14.69 7.36
C GLY A 40 -27.75 13.92 6.11
N ILE A 41 -26.92 13.04 5.54
CA ILE A 41 -27.35 12.22 4.39
C ILE A 41 -28.07 11.01 4.93
N ARG A 42 -29.41 11.11 5.02
CA ARG A 42 -30.30 9.98 5.33
C ARG A 42 -30.03 8.86 4.33
N THR A 43 -29.22 7.89 4.73
CA THR A 43 -29.21 6.57 4.10
C THR A 43 -30.60 5.99 4.34
N PHE A 44 -31.40 5.83 3.28
CA PHE A 44 -32.77 5.30 3.33
C PHE A 44 -32.84 3.79 3.69
N ALA A 45 -31.80 3.26 4.34
CA ALA A 45 -31.82 1.95 4.97
C ALA A 45 -31.64 2.15 6.47
N ARG A 46 -32.60 1.64 7.26
CA ARG A 46 -32.59 1.61 8.73
C ARG A 46 -31.19 1.19 9.26
N SER A 47 -30.35 2.16 9.59
CA SER A 47 -29.08 1.91 10.28
C SER A 47 -29.40 1.81 11.76
N SER A 48 -29.18 0.63 12.34
CA SER A 48 -29.15 0.45 13.78
C SER A 48 -28.01 1.29 14.37
N ALA A 49 -28.16 1.78 15.61
CA ALA A 49 -27.14 2.58 16.30
C ALA A 49 -25.75 1.90 16.36
N SER A 50 -25.70 0.57 16.22
CA SER A 50 -24.47 -0.23 16.11
C SER A 50 -23.68 -0.01 14.80
N SER A 51 -24.27 0.55 13.74
CA SER A 51 -23.63 0.73 12.43
C SER A 51 -22.94 2.08 12.25
N LEU A 52 -23.15 3.03 13.16
CA LEU A 52 -22.51 4.36 13.12
C LEU A 52 -21.02 4.30 13.49
N LEU A 53 -20.63 3.32 14.33
CA LEU A 53 -19.25 3.11 14.80
C LEU A 53 -18.33 2.46 13.75
N LEU A 54 -18.85 2.11 12.57
CA LEU A 54 -18.12 1.40 11.50
C LEU A 54 -18.11 2.15 10.17
N GLN A 55 -18.66 3.37 10.12
CA GLN A 55 -18.62 4.21 8.92
C GLN A 55 -17.17 4.59 8.64
N PRO A 56 -16.61 4.20 7.49
CA PRO A 56 -15.21 4.46 7.24
C PRO A 56 -15.00 5.93 6.87
N LYS A 57 -13.86 6.49 7.29
CA LYS A 57 -13.51 7.86 6.94
C LYS A 57 -13.06 7.93 5.48
N LEU A 58 -13.53 8.94 4.77
CA LEU A 58 -13.17 9.26 3.38
C LEU A 58 -12.97 10.77 3.27
N SER A 59 -12.29 11.22 2.22
CA SER A 59 -12.28 12.63 1.85
C SER A 59 -13.63 13.04 1.22
N ASN A 60 -13.80 14.33 0.94
CA ASN A 60 -15.03 14.86 0.36
C ASN A 60 -15.34 14.23 -1.00
N SER A 61 -14.33 14.09 -1.86
CA SER A 61 -14.48 13.42 -3.16
C SER A 61 -14.77 11.92 -3.00
N GLY A 62 -14.13 11.25 -2.03
CA GLY A 62 -14.38 9.83 -1.74
C GLY A 62 -15.80 9.56 -1.27
N HIS A 63 -16.33 10.37 -0.36
CA HIS A 63 -17.73 10.30 0.09
C HIS A 63 -18.71 10.51 -1.05
N ARG A 64 -18.46 11.52 -1.89
CA ARG A 64 -19.32 11.80 -3.05
C ARG A 64 -19.35 10.64 -4.03
N PHE A 65 -18.18 10.10 -4.38
CA PHE A 65 -18.08 8.96 -5.28
C PHE A 65 -18.85 7.76 -4.72
N SER A 66 -18.61 7.41 -3.44
CA SER A 66 -19.32 6.32 -2.77
C SER A 66 -20.84 6.53 -2.77
N SER A 67 -21.33 7.72 -2.41
CA SER A 67 -22.77 8.01 -2.35
C SER A 67 -23.41 7.89 -3.73
N MET A 68 -22.84 8.51 -4.76
CA MET A 68 -23.45 8.49 -6.09
C MET A 68 -23.41 7.10 -6.73
N VAL A 69 -22.40 6.28 -6.43
CA VAL A 69 -22.36 4.88 -6.86
C VAL A 69 -23.42 4.04 -6.14
N GLN A 70 -23.67 4.30 -4.86
CA GLN A 70 -24.77 3.64 -4.14
C GLN A 70 -26.13 3.97 -4.76
N ASP A 71 -26.39 5.25 -5.02
CA ASP A 71 -27.62 5.72 -5.68
C ASP A 71 -27.76 5.09 -7.08
N PHE A 72 -26.68 5.08 -7.86
CA PHE A 72 -26.64 4.47 -9.18
C PHE A 72 -27.03 2.98 -9.17
N PHE A 73 -26.52 2.19 -8.23
CA PHE A 73 -26.89 0.78 -8.15
C PHE A 73 -28.30 0.54 -7.57
N GLU A 74 -28.84 1.49 -6.81
CA GLU A 74 -30.25 1.47 -6.41
C GLU A 74 -31.18 1.69 -7.62
N ASP A 75 -30.79 2.58 -8.53
CA ASP A 75 -31.54 2.84 -9.78
C ASP A 75 -31.40 1.70 -10.81
N VAL A 76 -30.21 1.09 -10.91
CA VAL A 76 -29.93 0.01 -11.87
C VAL A 76 -30.45 -1.35 -11.40
N GLY A 77 -30.56 -1.59 -10.09
CA GLY A 77 -31.02 -2.86 -9.51
C GLY A 77 -32.36 -3.37 -10.07
N PRO A 78 -33.41 -2.54 -10.13
CA PRO A 78 -34.70 -2.89 -10.73
C PRO A 78 -34.66 -3.20 -12.24
N LEU A 79 -33.59 -2.80 -12.95
CA LEU A 79 -33.47 -2.92 -14.41
C LEU A 79 -32.80 -4.22 -14.87
N HIS A 80 -32.73 -5.25 -14.00
CA HIS A 80 -32.11 -6.54 -14.29
C HIS A 80 -32.63 -7.22 -15.58
N SER A 81 -33.91 -7.05 -15.92
CA SER A 81 -34.52 -7.63 -17.13
C SER A 81 -33.89 -7.12 -18.44
N LEU A 82 -33.18 -5.98 -18.40
CA LEU A 82 -32.51 -5.38 -19.54
C LEU A 82 -31.06 -5.87 -19.74
N GLN A 83 -30.56 -6.77 -18.87
CA GLN A 83 -29.19 -7.33 -18.92
C GLN A 83 -28.08 -6.25 -18.88
N LEU A 84 -28.35 -5.11 -18.24
CA LEU A 84 -27.41 -3.98 -18.18
C LEU A 84 -26.31 -4.13 -17.12
N GLY A 85 -26.38 -5.18 -16.28
CA GLY A 85 -25.46 -5.37 -15.15
C GLY A 85 -23.98 -5.42 -15.57
N GLY A 86 -23.65 -6.07 -16.68
CA GLY A 86 -22.26 -6.12 -17.18
C GLY A 86 -21.76 -4.73 -17.60
N SER A 87 -22.55 -4.01 -18.40
CA SER A 87 -22.21 -2.65 -18.85
C SER A 87 -22.10 -1.65 -17.69
N ALA A 88 -22.96 -1.76 -16.67
CA ALA A 88 -22.90 -0.94 -15.47
C ALA A 88 -21.62 -1.21 -14.66
N MET A 89 -21.22 -2.47 -14.51
CA MET A 89 -20.01 -2.87 -13.79
C MET A 89 -18.73 -2.46 -14.51
N ASP A 90 -18.70 -2.58 -15.84
CA ASP A 90 -17.58 -2.11 -16.67
C ASP A 90 -17.49 -0.58 -16.69
N GLY A 91 -18.65 0.09 -16.75
CA GLY A 91 -18.75 1.54 -16.61
C GLY A 91 -18.21 2.03 -15.26
N LEU A 92 -18.55 1.34 -14.17
CA LEU A 92 -18.01 1.65 -12.84
C LEU A 92 -16.50 1.49 -12.78
N LEU A 93 -15.93 0.43 -13.37
CA LEU A 93 -14.47 0.25 -13.44
C LEU A 93 -13.79 1.42 -14.15
N LYS A 94 -14.38 1.92 -15.24
CA LYS A 94 -13.86 3.07 -15.98
C LYS A 94 -13.85 4.33 -15.12
N ILE A 95 -14.97 4.70 -14.49
CA ILE A 95 -15.04 5.92 -13.67
C ILE A 95 -14.21 5.80 -12.38
N PHE A 96 -14.06 4.60 -11.81
CA PHE A 96 -13.16 4.38 -10.69
C PHE A 96 -11.69 4.54 -11.11
N ASN A 97 -11.32 4.04 -12.30
CA ASN A 97 -10.00 4.29 -12.87
C ASN A 97 -9.75 5.78 -13.11
N SER A 98 -10.74 6.53 -13.64
CA SER A 98 -10.65 7.99 -13.75
C SER A 98 -10.44 8.66 -12.39
N TYR A 99 -11.17 8.22 -11.35
CA TYR A 99 -11.00 8.75 -10.00
C TYR A 99 -9.61 8.46 -9.43
N VAL A 100 -9.10 7.23 -9.56
CA VAL A 100 -7.75 6.89 -9.08
C VAL A 100 -6.68 7.65 -9.86
N ASN A 101 -6.85 7.89 -11.15
CA ASN A 101 -5.96 8.75 -11.92
C ASN A 101 -5.93 10.20 -11.37
N LEU A 102 -7.07 10.75 -10.94
CA LEU A 102 -7.10 12.06 -10.26
C LEU A 102 -6.35 12.03 -8.92
N LEU A 103 -6.44 10.93 -8.17
CA LEU A 103 -5.67 10.76 -6.93
C LEU A 103 -4.16 10.66 -7.22
N ILE A 104 -3.76 10.00 -8.31
CA ILE A 104 -2.34 9.96 -8.74
C ILE A 104 -1.86 11.37 -9.07
N SER A 105 -2.65 12.17 -9.81
CA SER A 105 -2.33 13.56 -10.14
C SER A 105 -2.32 14.51 -8.94
N ALA A 106 -2.78 14.06 -7.77
CA ALA A 106 -2.69 14.81 -6.52
C ALA A 106 -1.41 14.49 -5.73
N LEU A 107 -0.65 13.46 -6.10
CA LEU A 107 0.65 13.18 -5.48
C LEU A 107 1.65 14.29 -5.86
N PRO A 108 2.60 14.67 -4.97
CA PRO A 108 3.64 15.61 -5.36
C PRO A 108 4.49 15.06 -6.52
N HIS A 109 5.11 15.94 -7.31
CA HIS A 109 5.93 15.59 -8.48
C HIS A 109 5.21 14.75 -9.59
N SER A 110 3.89 14.52 -9.49
CA SER A 110 3.13 13.82 -10.54
C SER A 110 2.93 14.66 -11.82
N LEU A 111 3.32 15.93 -11.79
CA LEU A 111 3.13 16.90 -12.87
C LEU A 111 4.34 16.99 -13.83
N ASP A 112 5.50 16.43 -13.45
CA ASP A 112 6.72 16.48 -14.27
C ASP A 112 6.74 15.40 -15.37
N ASP A 113 5.84 14.42 -15.30
CA ASP A 113 5.58 13.44 -16.37
C ASP A 113 4.62 14.02 -17.43
N GLU A 114 5.12 14.92 -18.29
CA GLU A 114 4.36 15.51 -19.42
C GLU A 114 3.68 14.45 -20.32
N ALA A 115 4.21 13.22 -20.36
CA ALA A 115 3.66 12.10 -21.14
C ALA A 115 2.34 11.52 -20.59
N ASN A 116 2.01 11.73 -19.30
CA ASN A 116 0.78 11.20 -18.70
C ASN A 116 -0.42 12.17 -18.81
N LEU A 117 -0.21 13.40 -19.29
CA LEU A 117 -1.23 14.46 -19.32
C LEU A 117 -2.21 14.37 -20.50
N GLU A 118 -1.88 13.64 -21.57
CA GLU A 118 -2.70 13.58 -22.80
C GLU A 118 -4.10 12.95 -22.61
N GLY A 119 -4.35 12.31 -21.45
CA GLY A 119 -5.66 11.72 -21.10
C GLY A 119 -6.42 12.39 -19.95
N LEU A 120 -5.76 13.23 -19.14
CA LEU A 120 -6.36 13.94 -18.00
C LEU A 120 -6.58 15.40 -18.39
N GLY A 121 -7.60 15.67 -19.22
CA GLY A 121 -7.88 17.05 -19.65
C GLY A 121 -7.90 18.02 -18.47
N ASN A 122 -6.93 18.94 -18.42
CA ASN A 122 -6.76 20.16 -17.60
C ASN A 122 -7.48 20.23 -16.24
N LYS A 123 -7.60 19.14 -15.48
CA LYS A 123 -8.22 19.13 -14.16
C LYS A 123 -7.12 19.23 -13.12
N ILE A 124 -6.79 20.47 -12.77
CA ILE A 124 -5.85 20.79 -11.69
C ILE A 124 -6.48 20.29 -10.39
N VAL A 125 -5.86 19.29 -9.77
CA VAL A 125 -6.24 18.77 -8.45
C VAL A 125 -5.30 19.37 -7.41
N ARG A 126 -5.80 19.65 -6.20
CA ARG A 126 -4.95 20.12 -5.11
C ARG A 126 -3.92 19.05 -4.76
N VAL A 127 -2.65 19.43 -4.64
CA VAL A 127 -1.55 18.53 -4.26
C VAL A 127 -1.72 18.08 -2.80
N ALA A 128 -1.44 16.80 -2.55
CA ALA A 128 -1.32 16.21 -1.23
C ALA A 128 0.09 16.48 -0.68
N GLU A 129 0.26 17.63 -0.04
CA GLU A 129 1.53 18.16 0.44
C GLU A 129 2.12 17.30 1.57
N THR A 130 1.28 16.75 2.45
CA THR A 130 1.75 15.98 3.61
C THR A 130 1.64 14.47 3.41
N GLU A 131 2.47 13.69 4.11
CA GLU A 131 2.39 12.23 4.13
C GLU A 131 1.01 11.73 4.61
N GLU A 132 0.35 12.48 5.51
CA GLU A 132 -1.02 12.18 5.94
C GLU A 132 -2.04 12.34 4.80
N GLN A 133 -1.95 13.42 4.03
CA GLN A 133 -2.80 13.62 2.86
C GLN A 133 -2.54 12.56 1.79
N GLN A 134 -1.28 12.20 1.55
CA GLN A 134 -0.93 11.17 0.56
C GLN A 134 -1.43 9.79 0.99
N LEU A 135 -1.32 9.44 2.28
CA LEU A 135 -1.93 8.23 2.85
C LEU A 135 -3.45 8.27 2.78
N ALA A 136 -4.08 9.45 2.89
CA ALA A 136 -5.51 9.62 2.72
C ALA A 136 -5.99 9.35 1.29
N LEU A 137 -5.23 9.74 0.26
CA LEU A 137 -5.49 9.35 -1.14
C LEU A 137 -5.55 7.82 -1.28
N PHE A 138 -4.54 7.14 -0.72
CA PHE A 138 -4.47 5.68 -0.75
C PHE A 138 -5.61 5.03 0.07
N ALA A 139 -5.99 5.64 1.20
CA ALA A 139 -7.10 5.19 2.02
C ALA A 139 -8.43 5.24 1.27
N ASN A 140 -8.71 6.36 0.60
CA ASN A 140 -9.89 6.52 -0.27
C ASN A 140 -9.98 5.39 -1.30
N ALA A 141 -8.92 5.20 -2.09
CA ALA A 141 -8.90 4.22 -3.17
C ALA A 141 -9.05 2.78 -2.65
N SER A 142 -8.29 2.41 -1.62
CA SER A 142 -8.29 1.06 -1.04
C SER A 142 -9.64 0.70 -0.41
N LEU A 143 -10.23 1.64 0.30
CA LEU A 143 -11.52 1.47 0.96
C LEU A 143 -12.68 1.33 -0.04
N LEU A 144 -12.67 2.18 -1.08
CA LEU A 144 -13.63 2.09 -2.17
C LEU A 144 -13.54 0.73 -2.87
N ALA A 145 -12.33 0.30 -3.23
CA ALA A 145 -12.11 -0.95 -3.95
C ALA A 145 -12.41 -2.22 -3.13
N GLU A 146 -12.03 -2.24 -1.85
CA GLU A 146 -12.11 -3.46 -1.03
C GLU A 146 -13.51 -3.68 -0.45
N GLU A 147 -14.20 -2.61 -0.06
CA GLU A 147 -15.47 -2.69 0.68
C GLU A 147 -16.63 -2.03 -0.05
N LEU A 148 -16.54 -0.72 -0.34
CA LEU A 148 -17.72 0.08 -0.69
C LEU A 148 -18.28 -0.28 -2.07
N LEU A 149 -17.40 -0.39 -3.07
CA LEU A 149 -17.79 -0.75 -4.44
C LEU A 149 -18.28 -2.20 -4.54
N PRO A 150 -17.58 -3.22 -4.00
CA PRO A 150 -18.11 -4.58 -3.93
C PRO A 150 -19.47 -4.66 -3.22
N ARG A 151 -19.65 -3.96 -2.11
CA ARG A 151 -20.91 -3.94 -1.36
C ARG A 151 -22.05 -3.31 -2.18
N ALA A 152 -21.79 -2.22 -2.90
CA ALA A 152 -22.78 -1.60 -3.77
C ALA A 152 -23.15 -2.52 -4.95
N ALA A 153 -22.17 -3.16 -5.57
CA ALA A 153 -22.37 -4.13 -6.65
C ALA A 153 -23.15 -5.38 -6.22
N MET A 154 -23.02 -5.82 -4.96
CA MET A 154 -23.81 -6.95 -4.44
C MET A 154 -25.32 -6.71 -4.53
N LYS A 155 -25.79 -5.46 -4.48
CA LYS A 155 -27.23 -5.13 -4.62
C LYS A 155 -27.80 -5.62 -5.96
N LEU A 156 -27.01 -5.56 -7.04
CA LEU A 156 -27.40 -6.10 -8.36
C LEU A 156 -27.59 -7.62 -8.37
N SER A 157 -26.95 -8.34 -7.46
CA SER A 157 -26.99 -9.81 -7.41
C SER A 157 -28.18 -10.38 -6.63
N SER A 158 -28.76 -9.59 -5.72
CA SER A 158 -29.78 -10.02 -4.73
C SER A 158 -31.22 -10.08 -5.26
N VAL A 159 -31.50 -9.48 -6.43
CA VAL A 159 -32.83 -9.41 -7.06
C VAL A 159 -33.22 -10.74 -7.74
N ASN A 160 -32.98 -11.88 -7.07
CA ASN A 160 -33.15 -13.22 -7.64
C ASN A 160 -33.98 -14.19 -6.78
N HIS A 161 -34.56 -13.73 -5.67
CA HIS A 161 -35.25 -14.63 -4.73
C HIS A 161 -36.76 -14.64 -4.86
N THR A 162 -37.31 -14.87 -6.07
CA THR A 162 -38.75 -15.19 -6.22
C THR A 162 -39.06 -16.32 -7.22
N GLY A 163 -38.07 -16.97 -7.84
CA GLY A 163 -38.29 -18.04 -8.83
C GLY A 163 -37.99 -19.45 -8.30
N VAL A 164 -39.04 -20.22 -8.01
CA VAL A 164 -38.97 -21.68 -7.82
C VAL A 164 -38.60 -22.32 -9.16
N ASN A 165 -37.38 -22.86 -9.30
CA ASN A 165 -37.05 -24.13 -9.96
C ASN A 165 -35.54 -24.33 -10.18
N ASP A 166 -35.15 -25.60 -10.07
CA ASP A 166 -33.90 -26.26 -10.48
C ASP A 166 -32.60 -26.01 -9.66
N ILE A 167 -32.36 -26.92 -8.70
CA ILE A 167 -31.27 -26.87 -7.72
C ILE A 167 -29.89 -27.05 -8.37
N ARG A 168 -29.78 -27.82 -9.47
CA ARG A 168 -28.49 -28.09 -10.15
C ARG A 168 -28.02 -26.92 -11.00
N LYS A 169 -28.93 -26.29 -11.77
CA LYS A 169 -28.63 -25.09 -12.56
C LYS A 169 -28.31 -23.89 -11.66
N LYS A 170 -29.02 -23.76 -10.54
CA LYS A 170 -28.74 -22.77 -9.48
C LYS A 170 -27.33 -22.89 -8.88
N SER A 171 -26.76 -24.10 -8.78
CA SER A 171 -25.41 -24.29 -8.22
C SER A 171 -24.31 -23.79 -9.16
N VAL A 172 -24.44 -24.05 -10.46
CA VAL A 172 -23.45 -23.62 -11.48
C VAL A 172 -23.52 -22.11 -11.69
N ASP A 173 -24.73 -21.53 -11.77
CA ASP A 173 -24.92 -20.08 -11.91
C ASP A 173 -24.40 -19.31 -10.68
N ARG A 174 -24.55 -19.88 -9.48
CA ARG A 174 -23.99 -19.30 -8.25
C ARG A 174 -22.46 -19.32 -8.25
N GLN A 175 -21.85 -20.42 -8.70
CA GLN A 175 -20.38 -20.54 -8.76
C GLN A 175 -19.77 -19.56 -9.77
N ASN A 176 -20.40 -19.40 -10.94
CA ASN A 176 -19.96 -18.45 -11.96
C ASN A 176 -20.05 -17.01 -11.48
N ARG A 177 -21.14 -16.62 -10.80
CA ARG A 177 -21.29 -15.28 -10.20
C ARG A 177 -20.22 -14.96 -9.16
N VAL A 178 -19.85 -15.94 -8.33
CA VAL A 178 -18.77 -15.77 -7.34
C VAL A 178 -17.42 -15.58 -8.05
N ALA A 179 -17.18 -16.29 -9.16
CA ALA A 179 -15.97 -16.12 -9.96
C ALA A 179 -15.91 -14.72 -10.61
N GLU A 180 -17.01 -14.25 -11.22
CA GLU A 180 -17.13 -12.91 -11.81
C GLU A 180 -16.90 -11.80 -10.77
N GLN A 181 -17.50 -11.92 -9.58
CA GLN A 181 -17.29 -10.97 -8.49
C GLN A 181 -15.83 -10.93 -8.03
N ARG A 182 -15.18 -12.09 -7.93
CA ARG A 182 -13.75 -12.17 -7.59
C ARG A 182 -12.89 -11.53 -8.68
N GLU A 183 -13.18 -11.78 -9.95
CA GLU A 183 -12.44 -11.18 -11.06
C GLU A 183 -12.62 -9.66 -11.09
N TRP A 184 -13.84 -9.18 -10.91
CA TRP A 184 -14.13 -7.75 -10.85
C TRP A 184 -13.42 -7.07 -9.67
N LYS A 185 -13.42 -7.70 -8.49
CA LYS A 185 -12.63 -7.23 -7.34
C LYS A 185 -11.13 -7.18 -7.64
N LYS A 186 -10.59 -8.17 -8.37
CA LYS A 186 -9.19 -8.12 -8.84
C LYS A 186 -8.95 -6.95 -9.79
N LYS A 187 -9.90 -6.62 -10.68
CA LYS A 187 -9.80 -5.44 -11.57
C LYS A 187 -9.77 -4.13 -10.77
N LEU A 188 -10.60 -3.99 -9.74
CA LEU A 188 -10.54 -2.85 -8.82
C LEU A 188 -9.19 -2.75 -8.13
N GLN A 189 -8.67 -3.86 -7.60
CA GLN A 189 -7.37 -3.86 -6.93
C GLN A 189 -6.23 -3.45 -7.86
N ARG A 190 -6.23 -3.92 -9.12
CA ARG A 190 -5.24 -3.49 -10.12
C ARG A 190 -5.28 -1.98 -10.41
N ILE A 191 -6.45 -1.37 -10.31
CA ILE A 191 -6.58 0.09 -10.46
C ILE A 191 -5.92 0.78 -9.25
N VAL A 192 -6.20 0.31 -8.02
CA VAL A 192 -5.55 0.83 -6.79
C VAL A 192 -4.03 0.61 -6.81
N ASP A 193 -3.58 -0.50 -7.37
CA ASP A 193 -2.14 -0.80 -7.48
C ASP A 193 -1.38 0.24 -8.29
N LYS A 194 -2.02 0.91 -9.28
CA LYS A 194 -1.40 2.04 -9.99
C LYS A 194 -1.04 3.19 -9.05
N LEU A 195 -1.98 3.58 -8.16
CA LEU A 195 -1.74 4.63 -7.17
C LEU A 195 -0.67 4.21 -6.16
N LYS A 196 -0.70 2.94 -5.73
CA LYS A 196 0.32 2.38 -4.85
C LYS A 196 1.71 2.45 -5.48
N ASP A 197 1.83 2.08 -6.76
CA ASP A 197 3.10 2.09 -7.48
C ASP A 197 3.60 3.53 -7.71
N SER A 198 2.72 4.49 -8.06
CA SER A 198 3.08 5.91 -8.15
C SER A 198 3.56 6.48 -6.81
N PHE A 199 2.81 6.22 -5.73
CA PHE A 199 3.19 6.63 -4.37
C PHE A 199 4.57 6.08 -3.98
N CYS A 200 4.79 4.77 -4.16
CA CYS A 200 6.04 4.14 -3.76
C CYS A 200 7.22 4.61 -4.61
N ARG A 201 7.00 4.79 -5.92
CA ARG A 201 8.02 5.34 -6.82
C ARG A 201 8.44 6.73 -6.39
N GLN A 202 7.49 7.63 -6.15
CA GLN A 202 7.79 9.00 -5.78
C GLN A 202 8.60 9.07 -4.48
N HIS A 203 8.15 8.37 -3.43
CA HIS A 203 8.90 8.35 -2.17
C HIS A 203 10.27 7.65 -2.27
N ALA A 204 10.42 6.68 -3.18
CA ALA A 204 11.72 6.10 -3.46
C ALA A 204 12.64 7.09 -4.16
N LEU A 205 12.12 7.85 -5.15
CA LEU A 205 12.89 8.91 -5.81
C LEU A 205 13.33 9.99 -4.83
N ASP A 206 12.42 10.48 -3.97
CA ASP A 206 12.73 11.47 -2.93
C ASP A 206 13.80 10.97 -1.92
N LEU A 207 13.93 9.64 -1.75
CA LEU A 207 14.94 9.03 -0.87
C LEU A 207 16.28 8.84 -1.59
N ILE A 208 16.25 8.46 -2.88
CA ILE A 208 17.43 8.06 -3.65
C ILE A 208 18.12 9.27 -4.26
N PHE A 209 17.36 10.27 -4.69
CA PHE A 209 17.88 11.46 -5.36
C PHE A 209 17.80 12.68 -4.44
N THR A 210 18.72 13.61 -4.63
CA THR A 210 18.71 14.93 -4.00
C THR A 210 17.89 15.91 -4.84
N GLU A 211 17.64 17.11 -4.29
CA GLU A 211 16.97 18.19 -5.03
C GLU A 211 17.76 18.65 -6.27
N ASP A 212 19.08 18.44 -6.28
CA ASP A 212 19.99 18.77 -7.39
C ASP A 212 20.17 17.61 -8.40
N ASP A 213 19.33 16.57 -8.34
CA ASP A 213 19.35 15.35 -9.17
C ASP A 213 20.59 14.46 -8.98
N ASP A 214 21.44 14.75 -7.98
CA ASP A 214 22.52 13.86 -7.56
C ASP A 214 21.96 12.63 -6.82
N THR A 215 22.58 11.47 -7.00
CA THR A 215 22.20 10.22 -6.32
C THR A 215 22.84 10.10 -4.93
N ARG A 216 22.01 9.82 -3.93
CA ARG A 216 22.38 9.50 -2.54
C ARG A 216 22.79 8.04 -2.36
N LEU A 217 22.46 7.19 -3.33
CA LEU A 217 22.79 5.77 -3.37
C LEU A 217 23.63 5.50 -4.63
N SER A 218 24.94 5.68 -4.50
CA SER A 218 25.91 5.51 -5.59
C SER A 218 26.98 4.50 -5.22
N ALA A 219 27.62 3.89 -6.20
CA ALA A 219 28.74 2.98 -5.96
C ALA A 219 29.89 3.67 -5.20
N GLU A 220 30.11 4.95 -5.51
CA GLU A 220 31.14 5.79 -4.91
C GLU A 220 31.04 5.89 -3.38
N MET A 221 29.82 5.81 -2.83
CA MET A 221 29.64 5.85 -1.37
C MET A 221 30.38 4.71 -0.66
N TYR A 222 30.48 3.54 -1.30
CA TYR A 222 31.15 2.37 -0.76
C TYR A 222 32.62 2.34 -1.19
N ILE A 223 32.91 2.65 -2.46
CA ILE A 223 34.28 2.63 -3.00
C ILE A 223 35.18 3.66 -2.30
N ASN A 224 34.62 4.80 -1.90
CA ASN A 224 35.42 5.87 -1.28
C ASN A 224 35.75 5.63 0.20
N MET A 225 35.15 4.64 0.86
CA MET A 225 35.38 4.35 2.28
C MET A 225 36.86 4.07 2.58
N ASP A 226 37.51 3.29 1.72
CA ASP A 226 38.90 2.86 1.87
C ASP A 226 39.93 3.96 1.55
N ASN A 227 39.49 5.15 1.10
CA ASN A 227 40.37 6.29 0.82
C ASN A 227 40.61 7.18 2.04
N THR A 228 39.90 6.94 3.15
CA THR A 228 40.00 7.74 4.36
C THR A 228 41.09 7.20 5.29
N VAL A 229 41.83 8.10 5.95
CA VAL A 229 42.93 7.74 6.88
C VAL A 229 42.40 7.42 8.28
N GLU A 230 41.25 7.98 8.63
CA GLU A 230 40.59 7.77 9.92
C GLU A 230 39.57 6.63 9.84
N GLU A 231 39.44 5.85 10.92
CA GLU A 231 38.44 4.80 11.01
C GLU A 231 37.03 5.41 10.97
N PRO A 232 36.12 4.93 10.11
CA PRO A 232 34.79 5.50 9.98
C PRO A 232 33.96 5.24 11.24
N GLU A 233 33.04 6.16 11.56
CA GLU A 233 31.98 5.86 12.53
C GLU A 233 31.00 4.88 11.88
N TRP A 234 30.95 3.65 12.42
CA TRP A 234 30.09 2.60 11.90
C TRP A 234 28.62 2.87 12.19
N VAL A 235 27.90 3.29 11.17
CA VAL A 235 26.45 3.41 11.15
C VAL A 235 25.94 2.98 9.77
N PRO A 236 24.71 2.45 9.65
CA PRO A 236 24.07 2.27 8.36
C PRO A 236 24.04 3.58 7.58
N SER A 237 24.16 3.53 6.26
CA SER A 237 24.17 4.73 5.43
C SER A 237 22.87 5.53 5.56
N LEU A 238 23.00 6.85 5.43
CA LEU A 238 21.92 7.82 5.66
C LEU A 238 20.63 7.46 4.91
N ILE A 239 20.71 7.02 3.65
CA ILE A 239 19.52 6.64 2.87
C ILE A 239 18.71 5.52 3.54
N PHE A 240 19.37 4.50 4.11
CA PHE A 240 18.67 3.40 4.77
C PHE A 240 18.15 3.82 6.16
N GLN A 241 18.87 4.67 6.88
CA GLN A 241 18.37 5.29 8.11
C GLN A 241 17.09 6.11 7.85
N GLU A 242 17.08 6.90 6.77
CA GLU A 242 15.93 7.70 6.37
C GLU A 242 14.77 6.86 5.88
N LEU A 243 15.02 5.78 5.12
CA LEU A 243 14.01 4.79 4.78
C LEU A 243 13.35 4.24 6.04
N TYR A 244 14.14 3.81 7.04
CA TYR A 244 13.61 3.34 8.31
C TYR A 244 12.77 4.40 9.04
N ALA A 245 13.28 5.62 9.16
CA ALA A 245 12.58 6.73 9.81
C ALA A 245 11.25 7.03 9.11
N LYS A 246 11.25 7.07 7.77
CA LYS A 246 10.08 7.34 6.94
C LYS A 246 9.02 6.25 7.07
N LEU A 247 9.42 4.97 7.00
CA LEU A 247 8.50 3.85 7.16
C LEU A 247 7.80 3.88 8.53
N ASN A 248 8.52 4.19 9.62
CA ASN A 248 7.93 4.27 10.95
C ASN A 248 7.05 5.52 11.14
N ARG A 249 7.45 6.67 10.58
CA ARG A 249 6.64 7.88 10.58
C ARG A 249 5.30 7.65 9.86
N MET A 250 5.35 7.09 8.65
CA MET A 250 4.14 6.76 7.90
C MET A 250 3.31 5.68 8.58
N ALA A 251 3.93 4.66 9.18
CA ALA A 251 3.20 3.65 9.95
C ALA A 251 2.45 4.26 11.13
N SER A 252 3.03 5.25 11.81
CA SER A 252 2.38 5.98 12.90
C SER A 252 1.16 6.75 12.40
N ILE A 253 1.29 7.51 11.31
CA ILE A 253 0.16 8.25 10.71
C ILE A 253 -0.93 7.27 10.25
N ALA A 254 -0.53 6.18 9.62
CA ALA A 254 -1.43 5.17 9.09
C ALA A 254 -2.24 4.44 10.17
N ALA A 255 -1.74 4.33 11.40
CA ALA A 255 -2.46 3.70 12.50
C ALA A 255 -3.81 4.40 12.78
N ASP A 256 -3.86 5.74 12.62
CA ASP A 256 -5.07 6.53 12.82
C ASP A 256 -5.99 6.56 11.59
N LEU A 257 -5.41 6.48 10.38
CA LEU A 257 -6.16 6.49 9.12
C LEU A 257 -6.79 5.12 8.80
N PHE A 258 -6.14 4.02 9.18
CA PHE A 258 -6.52 2.65 8.82
C PHE A 258 -7.01 1.81 10.01
N VAL A 259 -7.72 2.41 10.97
CA VAL A 259 -8.27 1.69 12.12
C VAL A 259 -9.10 0.47 11.67
N GLY A 260 -8.68 -0.73 12.08
CA GLY A 260 -9.30 -2.02 11.70
C GLY A 260 -8.96 -2.51 10.29
N ARG A 261 -8.03 -1.85 9.60
CA ARG A 261 -7.62 -2.10 8.20
C ARG A 261 -6.11 -1.95 8.01
N GLU A 262 -5.35 -2.20 9.07
CA GLU A 262 -3.90 -1.92 9.19
C GLU A 262 -3.10 -2.60 8.07
N ARG A 263 -3.60 -3.72 7.54
CA ARG A 263 -3.02 -4.44 6.41
C ARG A 263 -2.79 -3.57 5.17
N PHE A 264 -3.63 -2.55 4.92
CA PHE A 264 -3.45 -1.66 3.77
C PHE A 264 -2.15 -0.87 3.90
N ALA A 265 -1.90 -0.30 5.09
CA ALA A 265 -0.66 0.38 5.39
C ALA A 265 0.53 -0.57 5.34
N THR A 266 0.42 -1.77 5.92
CA THR A 266 1.50 -2.77 5.87
C THR A 266 1.88 -3.12 4.43
N PHE A 267 0.91 -3.37 3.54
CA PHE A 267 1.19 -3.69 2.14
C PHE A 267 1.80 -2.51 1.37
N LEU A 268 1.38 -1.28 1.66
CA LEU A 268 1.97 -0.08 1.08
C LEU A 268 3.43 0.11 1.50
N LEU A 269 3.71 -0.01 2.79
CA LEU A 269 5.07 0.19 3.34
C LEU A 269 6.04 -0.95 2.96
N MET A 270 5.53 -2.18 2.84
CA MET A 270 6.31 -3.27 2.23
C MET A 270 6.63 -3.00 0.77
N ARG A 271 5.68 -2.42 0.01
CA ARG A 271 5.90 -2.06 -1.39
C ARG A 271 6.92 -0.93 -1.52
N LEU A 272 6.89 0.08 -0.64
CA LEU A 272 7.89 1.14 -0.61
C LEU A 272 9.30 0.58 -0.38
N THR A 273 9.45 -0.31 0.61
CA THR A 273 10.73 -0.99 0.88
C THR A 273 11.20 -1.79 -0.32
N GLU A 274 10.28 -2.53 -0.96
CA GLU A 274 10.56 -3.28 -2.19
C GLU A 274 11.03 -2.36 -3.33
N THR A 275 10.39 -1.22 -3.54
CA THR A 275 10.75 -0.26 -4.59
C THR A 275 12.18 0.25 -4.42
N VAL A 276 12.59 0.62 -3.20
CA VAL A 276 13.97 1.09 -2.94
C VAL A 276 15.00 -0.02 -3.16
N ILE A 277 14.72 -1.23 -2.67
CA ILE A 277 15.66 -2.36 -2.78
C ILE A 277 15.78 -2.88 -4.20
N LEU A 278 14.68 -2.92 -4.96
CA LEU A 278 14.74 -3.30 -6.37
C LEU A 278 15.49 -2.27 -7.21
N TRP A 279 15.38 -0.97 -6.88
CA TRP A 279 16.19 0.05 -7.55
C TRP A 279 17.69 -0.26 -7.43
N LEU A 280 18.19 -0.52 -6.21
CA LEU A 280 19.59 -0.92 -6.00
C LEU A 280 19.93 -2.24 -6.71
N SER A 281 19.03 -3.21 -6.67
CA SER A 281 19.25 -4.52 -7.29
C SER A 281 19.38 -4.43 -8.82
N GLU A 282 18.67 -3.48 -9.44
CA GLU A 282 18.50 -3.38 -10.89
C GLU A 282 19.31 -2.23 -11.51
N ASP A 283 19.95 -1.38 -10.71
CA ASP A 283 20.78 -0.27 -11.19
C ASP A 283 22.08 -0.78 -11.83
N GLN A 284 22.07 -0.87 -13.15
CA GLN A 284 23.22 -1.32 -13.93
C GLN A 284 24.44 -0.41 -13.76
N SER A 285 24.26 0.91 -13.72
CA SER A 285 25.37 1.87 -13.59
C SER A 285 26.06 1.72 -12.24
N PHE A 286 25.29 1.53 -11.17
CA PHE A 286 25.83 1.24 -9.84
C PHE A 286 26.69 -0.02 -9.86
N TRP A 287 26.19 -1.10 -10.46
CA TRP A 287 26.92 -2.38 -10.43
C TRP A 287 28.11 -2.41 -11.39
N GLU A 288 28.05 -1.77 -12.55
CA GLU A 288 29.18 -1.63 -13.47
C GLU A 288 30.37 -0.94 -12.77
N GLU A 289 30.12 0.11 -11.99
CA GLU A 289 31.17 0.80 -11.23
C GLU A 289 31.76 -0.08 -10.10
N ILE A 290 30.93 -0.90 -9.43
CA ILE A 290 31.39 -1.82 -8.37
C ILE A 290 32.19 -3.01 -8.94
N GLU A 291 31.75 -3.57 -10.07
CA GLU A 291 32.26 -4.83 -10.64
C GLU A 291 33.41 -4.62 -11.64
N GLU A 292 33.33 -3.57 -12.44
CA GLU A 292 34.23 -3.32 -13.58
C GLU A 292 34.89 -1.93 -13.51
N GLY A 293 34.54 -1.12 -12.50
CA GLY A 293 35.05 0.24 -12.33
C GLY A 293 36.56 0.31 -12.08
N PRO A 294 37.17 1.49 -12.28
CA PRO A 294 38.61 1.69 -12.15
C PRO A 294 39.12 1.51 -10.71
N ARG A 295 38.22 1.65 -9.72
CA ARG A 295 38.50 1.44 -8.31
C ARG A 295 37.61 0.31 -7.80
N ALA A 296 38.24 -0.77 -7.35
CA ALA A 296 37.51 -1.89 -6.78
C ALA A 296 36.94 -1.56 -5.39
N LEU A 297 35.87 -2.24 -5.01
CA LEU A 297 35.34 -2.24 -3.65
C LEU A 297 36.40 -2.73 -2.67
N GLY A 298 36.74 -1.92 -1.67
CA GLY A 298 37.71 -2.26 -0.63
C GLY A 298 37.08 -2.85 0.64
N PRO A 299 37.88 -3.26 1.63
CA PRO A 299 37.40 -3.90 2.86
C PRO A 299 36.38 -3.06 3.64
N LEU A 300 36.60 -1.75 3.79
CA LEU A 300 35.68 -0.88 4.53
C LEU A 300 34.38 -0.68 3.77
N GLY A 301 34.46 -0.51 2.43
CA GLY A 301 33.28 -0.49 1.57
C GLY A 301 32.48 -1.79 1.65
N LEU A 302 33.19 -2.94 1.63
CA LEU A 302 32.81 -4.28 2.10
C LEU A 302 31.81 -4.25 3.26
N GLN A 303 32.36 -3.88 4.41
CA GLN A 303 31.69 -3.89 5.70
C GLN A 303 30.47 -2.95 5.71
N GLN A 304 30.59 -1.76 5.13
CA GLN A 304 29.49 -0.79 5.07
C GLN A 304 28.33 -1.30 4.21
N PHE A 305 28.61 -1.87 3.04
CA PHE A 305 27.58 -2.45 2.18
C PHE A 305 26.84 -3.57 2.91
N TYR A 306 27.58 -4.48 3.55
CA TYR A 306 26.99 -5.56 4.33
C TYR A 306 26.13 -5.03 5.48
N LEU A 307 26.63 -4.04 6.23
CA LEU A 307 25.90 -3.38 7.32
C LEU A 307 24.59 -2.77 6.84
N ASP A 308 24.58 -2.09 5.70
CA ASP A 308 23.40 -1.47 5.11
C ASP A 308 22.32 -2.49 4.76
N MET A 309 22.71 -3.59 4.11
CA MET A 309 21.78 -4.67 3.76
C MET A 309 21.25 -5.40 5.00
N GLN A 310 22.11 -5.65 6.00
CA GLN A 310 21.68 -6.21 7.29
C GLN A 310 20.73 -5.28 8.03
N PHE A 311 20.99 -3.98 8.02
CA PHE A 311 20.12 -2.99 8.64
C PHE A 311 18.72 -3.01 8.03
N VAL A 312 18.58 -3.09 6.71
CA VAL A 312 17.27 -3.22 6.06
C VAL A 312 16.56 -4.52 6.47
N ILE A 313 17.30 -5.64 6.54
CA ILE A 313 16.73 -6.94 6.98
C ILE A 313 16.21 -6.84 8.42
N LEU A 314 17.02 -6.32 9.34
CA LEU A 314 16.71 -6.25 10.76
C LEU A 314 15.56 -5.27 11.04
N SER A 315 15.65 -4.07 10.47
CA SER A 315 14.69 -3.00 10.69
C SER A 315 13.32 -3.25 10.02
N GLY A 316 13.31 -3.99 8.90
CA GLY A 316 12.08 -4.36 8.19
C GLY A 316 11.40 -5.63 8.70
N ARG A 317 12.09 -6.47 9.49
CA ARG A 317 11.63 -7.81 9.87
C ARG A 317 10.25 -7.77 10.54
N GLY A 318 9.32 -8.58 10.03
CA GLY A 318 7.98 -8.73 10.60
C GLY A 318 7.03 -7.55 10.38
N ARG A 319 7.46 -6.50 9.67
CA ARG A 319 6.67 -5.30 9.40
C ARG A 319 6.72 -4.85 7.94
N PHE A 320 7.90 -4.48 7.46
CA PHE A 320 8.09 -3.82 6.15
C PHE A 320 8.90 -4.66 5.15
N LEU A 321 9.39 -5.84 5.56
CA LEU A 321 10.16 -6.74 4.72
C LEU A 321 9.31 -7.92 4.24
N SER A 322 9.14 -8.05 2.92
CA SER A 322 8.53 -9.23 2.31
C SER A 322 9.54 -10.37 2.15
N ARG A 323 9.05 -11.61 2.01
CA ARG A 323 9.94 -12.76 1.74
C ARG A 323 10.71 -12.62 0.43
N HIS A 324 10.09 -12.02 -0.59
CA HIS A 324 10.74 -11.79 -1.88
C HIS A 324 11.87 -10.78 -1.73
N VAL A 325 11.61 -9.64 -1.12
CA VAL A 325 12.61 -8.59 -0.89
C VAL A 325 13.77 -9.12 -0.06
N HIS A 326 13.50 -9.91 0.99
CA HIS A 326 14.56 -10.54 1.76
C HIS A 326 15.50 -11.39 0.89
N GLN A 327 14.96 -12.17 -0.05
CA GLN A 327 15.77 -12.94 -1.00
C GLN A 327 16.53 -12.07 -1.99
N VAL A 328 15.97 -10.93 -2.41
CA VAL A 328 16.68 -9.94 -3.25
C VAL A 328 17.86 -9.35 -2.48
N ILE A 329 17.68 -8.97 -1.21
CA ILE A 329 18.77 -8.44 -0.37
C ILE A 329 19.91 -9.46 -0.25
N LEU A 330 19.60 -10.74 -0.01
CA LEU A 330 20.64 -11.78 0.04
C LEU A 330 21.43 -11.88 -1.28
N LYS A 331 20.75 -11.78 -2.42
CA LYS A 331 21.44 -11.76 -3.73
C LYS A 331 22.30 -10.52 -3.93
N ILE A 332 21.86 -9.36 -3.44
CA ILE A 332 22.64 -8.12 -3.45
C ILE A 332 23.92 -8.31 -2.63
N ILE A 333 23.82 -8.89 -1.42
CA ILE A 333 24.98 -9.20 -0.57
C ILE A 333 25.93 -10.16 -1.30
N ASP A 334 25.42 -11.27 -1.83
CA ASP A 334 26.22 -12.26 -2.56
C ASP A 334 26.95 -11.63 -3.75
N ARG A 335 26.30 -10.71 -4.47
CA ARG A 335 26.88 -9.98 -5.61
C ARG A 335 28.02 -9.06 -5.16
N ALA A 336 27.83 -8.29 -4.09
CA ALA A 336 28.87 -7.44 -3.52
C ALA A 336 30.09 -8.26 -3.02
N MET A 337 29.83 -9.39 -2.35
CA MET A 337 30.89 -10.31 -1.91
C MET A 337 31.66 -10.91 -3.10
N ALA A 338 30.96 -11.26 -4.19
CA ALA A 338 31.60 -11.77 -5.40
C ALA A 338 32.47 -10.71 -6.08
N ALA A 339 31.97 -9.46 -6.20
CA ALA A 339 32.74 -8.34 -6.74
C ALA A 339 34.01 -8.07 -5.92
N PHE A 340 33.90 -8.05 -4.59
CA PHE A 340 35.07 -7.94 -3.71
C PHE A 340 36.04 -9.12 -3.88
N SER A 341 35.53 -10.34 -3.94
CA SER A 341 36.37 -11.54 -4.09
C SER A 341 37.14 -11.58 -5.41
N ALA A 342 36.64 -10.94 -6.47
CA ALA A 342 37.32 -10.83 -7.76
C ALA A 342 38.67 -10.08 -7.66
N THR A 343 38.88 -9.29 -6.60
CA THR A 343 40.16 -8.63 -6.31
C THR A 343 41.24 -9.59 -5.76
N GLY A 344 40.89 -10.84 -5.49
CA GLY A 344 41.78 -11.86 -4.91
C GLY A 344 41.77 -11.92 -3.38
N MET A 345 40.94 -11.12 -2.72
CA MET A 345 40.76 -11.13 -1.26
C MET A 345 39.58 -12.02 -0.85
N ASN A 346 39.61 -12.56 0.37
CA ASN A 346 38.50 -13.34 0.92
C ASN A 346 37.50 -12.40 1.64
N PRO A 347 36.23 -12.30 1.22
CA PRO A 347 35.22 -11.47 1.91
C PRO A 347 35.08 -11.81 3.40
N ASP A 348 35.08 -13.10 3.75
CA ASP A 348 34.90 -13.55 5.13
C ASP A 348 36.08 -13.17 6.04
N SER A 349 37.22 -12.78 5.45
CA SER A 349 38.38 -12.34 6.23
C SER A 349 38.28 -10.89 6.67
N VAL A 350 37.39 -10.10 6.05
CA VAL A 350 37.20 -8.68 6.35
C VAL A 350 35.86 -8.41 7.02
N LEU A 351 34.88 -9.31 6.96
CA LEU A 351 33.59 -9.09 7.60
C LEU A 351 33.64 -9.37 9.13
N PRO A 352 33.11 -8.46 9.96
CA PRO A 352 32.84 -8.72 11.37
C PRO A 352 31.87 -9.90 11.59
N SER A 353 31.74 -10.34 12.84
CA SER A 353 30.71 -11.31 13.22
C SER A 353 29.29 -10.74 13.10
N ASP A 354 28.29 -11.57 12.81
CA ASP A 354 26.87 -11.18 12.75
C ASP A 354 26.39 -10.38 13.96
N ASP A 355 26.82 -10.74 15.18
CA ASP A 355 26.46 -10.04 16.41
C ASP A 355 26.87 -8.56 16.39
N TRP A 356 27.99 -8.23 15.75
CA TRP A 356 28.47 -6.86 15.60
C TRP A 356 27.52 -6.03 14.73
N PHE A 357 27.09 -6.57 13.59
CA PHE A 357 26.12 -5.89 12.71
C PHE A 357 24.77 -5.70 13.40
N ILE A 358 24.33 -6.70 14.18
CA ILE A 358 23.10 -6.61 14.98
C ILE A 358 23.20 -5.49 16.00
N ASP A 359 24.33 -5.36 16.70
CA ASP A 359 24.51 -4.32 17.71
C ASP A 359 24.56 -2.91 17.13
N VAL A 360 25.31 -2.72 16.04
CA VAL A 360 25.36 -1.44 15.33
C VAL A 360 23.97 -1.04 14.82
N ALA A 361 23.26 -1.96 14.15
CA ALA A 361 21.93 -1.69 13.64
C ALA A 361 20.93 -1.35 14.75
N ASN A 362 20.97 -2.07 15.88
CA ASN A 362 20.09 -1.80 17.01
C ASN A 362 20.41 -0.47 17.70
N ASP A 363 21.68 -0.09 17.79
CA ASP A 363 22.06 1.23 18.30
C ASP A 363 21.49 2.35 17.41
N THR A 364 21.66 2.23 16.09
CA THR A 364 21.07 3.17 15.12
C THR A 364 19.55 3.25 15.23
N ILE A 365 18.85 2.11 15.30
CA ILE A 365 17.39 2.06 15.51
C ILE A 365 16.99 2.82 16.79
N SER A 366 17.73 2.60 17.87
CA SER A 366 17.48 3.21 19.18
C SER A 366 17.65 4.74 19.11
N ARG A 367 18.71 5.21 18.43
CA ARG A 367 18.96 6.64 18.17
C ARG A 367 17.83 7.27 17.35
N ILE A 368 17.45 6.67 16.22
CA ILE A 368 16.40 7.21 15.33
C ILE A 368 15.02 7.21 16.02
N SER A 369 14.74 6.18 16.82
CA SER A 369 13.45 6.04 17.53
C SER A 369 13.34 6.92 18.77
N GLY A 370 14.42 7.59 19.20
CA GLY A 370 14.44 8.38 20.43
C GLY A 370 14.37 7.56 21.73
N ASN A 371 14.62 6.25 21.64
CA ASN A 371 14.66 5.33 22.79
C ASN A 371 16.11 4.88 23.01
N PRO A 372 16.95 5.65 23.73
CA PRO A 372 18.33 5.26 23.95
C PRO A 372 18.41 3.92 24.69
N ARG A 373 19.27 3.01 24.22
CA ARG A 373 19.66 1.82 24.98
C ARG A 373 20.23 2.29 26.32
N THR A 374 19.56 1.97 27.43
CA THR A 374 20.16 2.10 28.75
C THR A 374 21.39 1.19 28.78
N ALA A 375 22.58 1.79 28.72
CA ALA A 375 23.83 1.09 28.90
C ALA A 375 23.91 0.56 30.32
N ASN A 376 23.49 -0.69 30.52
CA ASN A 376 24.14 -1.68 31.38
C ASN A 376 23.36 -2.98 31.35
N GLY A 377 24.10 -4.08 31.26
CA GLY A 377 23.54 -5.42 31.32
C GLY A 377 22.81 -5.62 32.64
N ASP A 378 21.51 -5.83 32.55
CA ASP A 378 20.80 -6.77 33.39
C ASP A 378 19.57 -7.28 32.65
N ARG A 379 19.35 -8.59 32.79
CA ARG A 379 18.21 -9.31 32.21
C ARG A 379 16.90 -8.76 32.77
N GLU A 380 16.03 -8.27 31.91
CA GLU A 380 14.57 -8.25 32.13
C GLU A 380 13.96 -9.02 30.96
N VAL A 381 13.47 -10.27 31.06
CA VAL A 381 12.42 -10.81 31.94
C VAL A 381 11.19 -9.90 31.95
N ASN A 382 10.40 -9.94 30.87
CA ASN A 382 9.04 -10.49 30.89
C ASN A 382 8.26 -10.19 29.60
N SER A 383 7.97 -11.24 28.84
CA SER A 383 6.85 -11.29 27.89
C SER A 383 5.57 -11.63 28.66
N PRO A 384 4.46 -10.87 28.54
CA PRO A 384 3.19 -11.27 29.11
C PRO A 384 2.33 -11.96 28.05
N THR A 385 2.73 -13.16 27.63
CA THR A 385 1.86 -14.09 26.87
C THR A 385 2.22 -15.53 27.23
N ALA A 386 1.98 -15.88 28.49
CA ALA A 386 1.92 -17.27 28.92
C ALA A 386 0.48 -17.60 29.36
N SER A 387 -0.23 -18.27 28.45
CA SER A 387 -1.09 -19.44 28.69
C SER A 387 -1.97 -19.46 29.95
N VAL A 388 -3.29 -19.34 29.75
CA VAL A 388 -4.26 -20.11 30.53
C VAL A 388 -5.16 -20.87 29.55
N SER A 389 -4.79 -22.13 29.29
CA SER A 389 -5.65 -23.10 28.63
C SER A 389 -6.43 -23.89 29.68
N ALA A 390 -7.74 -24.02 29.41
CA ALA A 390 -8.61 -25.15 29.73
C ALA A 390 -8.78 -25.58 31.20
N GLN A 391 -9.96 -25.27 31.74
CA GLN A 391 -10.73 -26.28 32.47
C GLN A 391 -12.13 -26.40 31.88
N SER A 392 -12.36 -27.56 31.25
CA SER A 392 -13.66 -28.06 30.84
C SER A 392 -14.44 -28.51 32.08
N ILE A 393 -15.70 -28.09 32.21
CA ILE A 393 -16.70 -28.83 33.01
C ILE A 393 -18.01 -28.86 32.21
N SER A 394 -18.47 -30.09 32.03
CA SER A 394 -19.61 -30.55 31.26
C SER A 394 -20.97 -30.25 31.90
N SER A 395 -21.95 -30.00 31.02
CA SER A 395 -23.37 -30.35 31.08
C SER A 395 -23.97 -30.90 32.39
N VAL A 396 -24.98 -30.20 32.94
CA VAL A 396 -26.15 -30.84 33.59
C VAL A 396 -27.42 -30.07 33.22
N ARG A 397 -28.44 -30.87 32.90
CA ARG A 397 -29.79 -30.54 32.40
C ARG A 397 -30.66 -29.77 33.39
N SER A 398 -31.64 -29.10 32.79
CA SER A 398 -32.89 -28.56 33.34
C SER A 398 -33.79 -29.59 34.06
N HIS A 399 -34.52 -29.11 35.07
CA HIS A 399 -35.91 -29.41 35.54
C HIS A 399 -35.93 -29.23 37.07
N GLY A 400 -36.89 -28.61 37.75
CA GLY A 400 -38.17 -28.00 37.43
C GLY A 400 -38.74 -27.44 38.75
N SER A 401 -39.77 -26.60 38.65
CA SER A 401 -40.47 -25.98 39.78
C SER A 401 -41.17 -26.98 40.69
N SER A 402 -41.04 -26.80 42.01
CA SER A 402 -42.12 -26.65 43.00
C SER A 402 -41.52 -26.12 44.29
#